data_AF-A0A6I8TY56-F1
#
_entry.id   AF-A0A6I8TY56-F1
#
_cell.length_a   1.000
_cell.length_b   1.000
_cell.length_c   1.000
_cell.angle_alpha   90.00
_cell.angle_beta   90.00
_cell.angle_gamma   90.00
#
_symmetry.space_group_name_H-M   'P 1'
#
loop_
_entity.id
_entity.type
_entity.pdbx_description
1 polymer ?
#
loop_
_entity_poly.entity_id
_entity_poly.type
_entity_poly.pdbx_seq_one_letter_code
_entity_poly.pdbx_strand_id
1 'polypeptide(L)'
;MYFYKQKLLQPGQLKKLGDHKYSCSNVSLLDPFLQPWWCWLVSKVPLWLAPNLITIVGLVINILTTLILIYFSPNGREEPPRWASALCALGLFIYQSLDAIDGKQARRTNSSTPLGELFDHGCDSISTVFVALSACISCQLGYYPRWMFFQCFCAMTLFYCAHWQTYVSGTLRFGKIDVTEAQCTIIGIHLISAVFGPSIWMTKIPVIGGTWNLYTVCTIFSLGYLQVFITFCRTFHEGGVGKNGSTVALPMLGGVDIKIVPLYFAVFVFGLLAYENASVIFTGGVGKNGSTVAGTSVLSPIIPFLFVVVPAYVISQKSTDHIYENYPALYIMAFGMITAKVTNRLVVAHMTKSEMEYLDWGLIGPLCLFLNQYFNSFLPEYYVLWFAMLWCSVDLIRYCGQVCLEICAYLRIELFRIPYPPKPLMTSQASSSSEADEHPLNNNVSNSSSRASKSPQASPLRNLAVPPMFQRAPSSEDGGSPRVTPHASPRRPHQH
;
A
#
# COMPACT_ATOMS: atom_id res chain seq x y z
N MET A 1 -0.29 -8.43 -36.79
CA MET A 1 0.43 -8.83 -35.55
C MET A 1 -0.25 -8.13 -34.39
N TYR A 2 -1.16 -8.80 -33.67
CA TYR A 2 -1.82 -8.21 -32.50
C TYR A 2 -0.85 -8.31 -31.32
N PHE A 3 -0.06 -7.27 -31.10
CA PHE A 3 0.89 -7.18 -29.98
C PHE A 3 0.21 -7.19 -28.59
N TYR A 4 -1.12 -7.05 -28.54
CA TYR A 4 -1.92 -7.03 -27.31
C TYR A 4 -3.20 -7.85 -27.43
N LYS A 5 -3.64 -8.45 -26.31
CA LYS A 5 -4.92 -9.18 -26.22
C LYS A 5 -6.08 -8.20 -26.43
N GLN A 6 -7.10 -8.61 -27.21
CA GLN A 6 -8.32 -7.81 -27.39
C GLN A 6 -9.13 -7.64 -26.10
N LYS A 7 -9.03 -8.60 -25.17
CA LYS A 7 -9.58 -8.51 -23.81
C LYS A 7 -8.53 -8.93 -22.80
N LEU A 8 -8.38 -8.15 -21.73
CA LEU A 8 -7.50 -8.48 -20.62
C LEU A 8 -8.22 -9.31 -19.56
N LEU A 9 -9.51 -9.01 -19.31
CA LEU A 9 -10.32 -9.68 -18.31
C LEU A 9 -11.24 -10.73 -18.95
N GLN A 10 -11.21 -11.95 -18.42
CA GLN A 10 -12.16 -12.98 -18.79
C GLN A 10 -13.55 -12.72 -18.20
N PRO A 11 -14.64 -13.21 -18.82
CA PRO A 11 -15.99 -13.05 -18.28
C PRO A 11 -16.16 -13.52 -16.83
N GLY A 12 -15.47 -14.61 -16.44
CA GLY A 12 -15.47 -15.12 -15.07
C GLY A 12 -14.78 -14.18 -14.07
N GLN A 13 -13.71 -13.49 -14.50
CA GLN A 13 -13.02 -12.48 -13.68
C GLN A 13 -13.92 -11.26 -13.47
N LEU A 14 -14.57 -10.78 -14.54
CA LEU A 14 -15.52 -9.65 -14.47
C LEU A 14 -16.68 -9.96 -13.52
N LYS A 15 -17.23 -11.18 -13.56
CA LYS A 15 -18.28 -11.61 -12.63
C LYS A 15 -17.81 -11.54 -11.17
N LYS A 16 -16.65 -12.15 -10.87
CA LYS A 16 -16.08 -12.13 -9.52
C LYS A 16 -15.77 -10.71 -9.03
N LEU A 17 -15.33 -9.83 -9.93
CA LEU A 17 -15.10 -8.41 -9.63
C LEU A 17 -16.40 -7.67 -9.34
N GLY A 18 -17.50 -7.99 -10.03
CA GLY A 18 -18.83 -7.47 -9.70
C GLY A 18 -19.31 -7.89 -8.31
N ASP A 19 -18.91 -9.07 -7.85
CA ASP A 19 -19.22 -9.60 -6.51
C ASP A 19 -18.23 -9.11 -5.42
N HIS A 20 -17.18 -8.37 -5.79
CA HIS A 20 -16.16 -7.86 -4.87
C HIS A 20 -16.76 -6.85 -3.89
N LYS A 21 -16.35 -6.95 -2.63
CA LYS A 21 -16.69 -6.00 -1.58
C LYS A 21 -15.41 -5.51 -0.94
N TYR A 22 -15.23 -4.20 -0.97
CA TYR A 22 -14.12 -3.55 -0.30
C TYR A 22 -14.09 -3.92 1.18
N SER A 23 -12.90 -4.29 1.67
CA SER A 23 -12.65 -4.61 3.07
C SER A 23 -11.31 -4.03 3.48
N CYS A 24 -11.34 -3.12 4.45
CA CYS A 24 -10.13 -2.54 5.02
C CYS A 24 -10.22 -2.47 6.55
N SER A 25 -9.07 -2.54 7.23
CA SER A 25 -8.93 -2.20 8.64
C SER A 25 -7.88 -1.11 8.77
N ASN A 26 -8.17 -0.05 9.53
CA ASN A 26 -7.27 1.09 9.65
C ASN A 26 -7.12 1.49 11.12
N VAL A 27 -5.86 1.54 11.57
CA VAL A 27 -5.46 1.99 12.92
C VAL A 27 -4.32 3.03 12.86
N SER A 28 -4.20 3.75 11.74
CA SER A 28 -3.21 4.80 11.51
C SER A 28 -3.28 5.88 12.59
N LEU A 29 -2.12 6.38 12.99
CA LEU A 29 -1.96 7.35 14.07
C LEU A 29 -2.40 8.75 13.64
N LEU A 30 -2.11 9.16 12.40
CA LEU A 30 -2.38 10.50 11.89
C LEU A 30 -3.79 10.66 11.31
N ASP A 31 -4.40 9.58 10.85
CA ASP A 31 -5.75 9.60 10.27
C ASP A 31 -6.80 10.30 11.14
N PRO A 32 -6.91 10.04 12.47
CA PRO A 32 -7.87 10.76 13.32
C PRO A 32 -7.68 12.28 13.34
N PHE A 33 -6.44 12.77 13.18
CA PHE A 33 -6.11 14.19 13.18
C PHE A 33 -6.40 14.86 11.84
N LEU A 34 -6.27 14.12 10.74
CA LEU A 34 -6.54 14.61 9.38
C LEU A 34 -8.00 14.42 8.96
N GLN A 35 -8.75 13.54 9.64
CA GLN A 35 -10.15 13.29 9.35
C GLN A 35 -11.03 14.57 9.35
N PRO A 36 -10.90 15.53 10.30
CA PRO A 36 -11.65 16.78 10.25
C PRO A 36 -11.36 17.59 8.98
N TRP A 37 -10.09 17.63 8.55
CA TRP A 37 -9.68 18.29 7.30
C TRP A 37 -10.31 17.61 6.09
N TRP A 38 -10.23 16.29 5.98
CA TRP A 38 -10.81 15.55 4.85
C TRP A 38 -12.33 15.63 4.80
N CYS A 39 -13.01 15.59 5.96
CA CYS A 39 -14.46 15.77 6.05
C CYS A 39 -14.90 17.18 5.63
N TRP A 40 -14.14 18.21 6.02
CA TRP A 40 -14.36 19.56 5.54
C TRP A 40 -14.12 19.65 4.03
N LEU A 41 -13.01 19.10 3.54
CA LEU A 41 -12.62 19.21 2.13
C LEU A 41 -13.63 18.52 1.22
N VAL A 42 -14.03 17.28 1.53
CA VAL A 42 -15.04 16.56 0.73
C VAL A 42 -16.37 17.32 0.72
N SER A 43 -16.73 18.05 1.78
CA SER A 43 -17.96 18.86 1.81
C SER A 43 -17.96 19.99 0.78
N LYS A 44 -16.76 20.49 0.40
CA LYS A 44 -16.56 21.55 -0.60
C LYS A 44 -16.51 21.02 -2.03
N VAL A 45 -16.32 19.73 -2.21
CA VAL A 45 -16.33 19.11 -3.53
C VAL A 45 -17.75 19.12 -4.11
N PRO A 46 -17.94 19.59 -5.37
CA PRO A 46 -19.23 19.54 -6.05
C PRO A 46 -19.72 18.10 -6.20
N LEU A 47 -21.04 17.88 -6.05
CA LEU A 47 -21.60 16.53 -6.15
C LEU A 47 -21.39 15.88 -7.52
N TRP A 48 -21.32 16.67 -8.59
CA TRP A 48 -21.09 16.16 -9.95
C TRP A 48 -19.68 15.61 -10.20
N LEU A 49 -18.73 15.94 -9.32
CA LEU A 49 -17.34 15.55 -9.50
C LEU A 49 -17.16 14.07 -9.15
N ALA A 50 -16.76 13.27 -10.15
CA ALA A 50 -16.54 11.85 -10.01
C ALA A 50 -15.32 11.56 -9.11
N PRO A 51 -15.39 10.54 -8.22
CA PRO A 51 -14.27 10.13 -7.37
C PRO A 51 -12.97 9.88 -8.16
N ASN A 52 -13.02 9.07 -9.22
CA ASN A 52 -11.83 8.76 -10.03
C ASN A 52 -11.21 10.00 -10.69
N LEU A 53 -11.99 11.06 -10.92
CA LEU A 53 -11.46 12.32 -11.43
C LEU A 53 -10.68 13.07 -10.32
N ILE A 54 -11.09 12.96 -9.07
CA ILE A 54 -10.35 13.49 -7.92
C ILE A 54 -9.00 12.77 -7.80
N THR A 55 -9.02 11.43 -7.84
CA THR A 55 -7.82 10.59 -7.77
C THR A 55 -6.80 10.95 -8.85
N ILE A 56 -7.22 11.00 -10.13
CA ILE A 56 -6.28 11.26 -11.23
C ILE A 56 -5.76 12.70 -11.21
N VAL A 57 -6.56 13.68 -10.79
CA VAL A 57 -6.11 15.06 -10.62
C VAL A 57 -5.04 15.13 -9.52
N GLY A 58 -5.25 14.45 -8.40
CA GLY A 58 -4.23 14.28 -7.37
C GLY A 58 -2.94 13.73 -7.94
N LEU A 59 -3.01 12.57 -8.62
CA LEU A 59 -1.84 11.91 -9.21
C LEU A 59 -1.08 12.84 -10.17
N VAL A 60 -1.79 13.52 -11.06
CA VAL A 60 -1.18 14.45 -12.03
C VAL A 60 -0.45 15.58 -11.30
N ILE A 61 -1.03 16.17 -10.25
CA ILE A 61 -0.36 17.20 -9.45
C ILE A 61 0.92 16.65 -8.83
N ASN A 62 0.87 15.47 -8.20
CA ASN A 62 2.05 14.86 -7.59
C ASN A 62 3.17 14.61 -8.60
N ILE A 63 2.83 14.03 -9.76
CA ILE A 63 3.78 13.77 -10.86
C ILE A 63 4.39 15.07 -11.35
N LEU A 64 3.58 16.09 -11.68
CA LEU A 64 4.09 17.34 -12.23
C LEU A 64 5.03 18.07 -11.27
N THR A 65 4.66 18.17 -9.99
CA THR A 65 5.53 18.79 -8.99
C THR A 65 6.84 18.02 -8.81
N THR A 66 6.78 16.68 -8.82
CA THR A 66 7.99 15.84 -8.74
C THR A 66 8.87 15.95 -9.99
N LEU A 67 8.28 16.02 -11.19
CA LEU A 67 9.04 16.20 -12.44
C LEU A 67 9.76 17.56 -12.48
N ILE A 68 9.16 18.61 -11.93
CA ILE A 68 9.82 19.91 -11.76
C ILE A 68 11.04 19.77 -10.83
N LEU A 69 10.93 19.04 -9.72
CA LEU A 69 12.06 18.78 -8.83
C LEU A 69 13.16 17.96 -9.52
N ILE A 70 12.78 16.91 -10.26
CA ILE A 70 13.69 16.07 -11.05
C ILE A 70 14.41 16.90 -12.13
N TYR A 71 13.73 17.85 -12.77
CA TYR A 71 14.34 18.71 -13.77
C TYR A 71 15.54 19.49 -13.22
N PHE A 72 15.46 19.96 -11.96
CA PHE A 72 16.57 20.70 -11.33
C PHE A 72 17.67 19.81 -10.75
N SER A 73 17.36 18.55 -10.39
CA SER A 73 18.33 17.63 -9.80
C SER A 73 18.08 16.19 -10.28
N PRO A 74 18.31 15.89 -11.58
CA PRO A 74 17.96 14.60 -12.18
C PRO A 74 18.84 13.45 -11.67
N ASN A 75 20.04 13.75 -11.17
CA ASN A 75 20.91 12.75 -10.55
C ASN A 75 20.78 12.71 -9.01
N GLY A 76 19.94 13.57 -8.42
CA GLY A 76 19.75 13.68 -6.98
C GLY A 76 20.95 14.26 -6.23
N ARG A 77 21.87 14.97 -6.90
CA ARG A 77 23.05 15.60 -6.28
C ARG A 77 22.99 17.11 -6.31
N GLU A 78 22.51 17.71 -7.39
CA GLU A 78 22.34 19.16 -7.44
C GLU A 78 21.40 19.64 -6.34
N GLU A 79 21.60 20.85 -5.85
CA GLU A 79 20.68 21.45 -4.89
C GLU A 79 19.48 22.02 -5.65
N PRO A 80 18.28 21.39 -5.62
CA PRO A 80 17.13 21.96 -6.28
C PRO A 80 16.75 23.30 -5.63
N PRO A 81 16.17 24.25 -6.39
CA PRO A 81 15.66 25.48 -5.84
C PRO A 81 14.67 25.22 -4.70
N ARG A 82 14.79 26.00 -3.62
CA ARG A 82 13.95 25.85 -2.42
C ARG A 82 12.45 25.91 -2.69
N TRP A 83 12.04 26.71 -3.68
CA TRP A 83 10.64 26.78 -4.11
C TRP A 83 10.16 25.49 -4.77
N ALA A 84 11.04 24.72 -5.43
CA ALA A 84 10.70 23.44 -6.03
C ALA A 84 10.42 22.40 -4.92
N SER A 85 11.22 22.40 -3.84
CA SER A 85 10.91 21.60 -2.65
C SER A 85 9.59 22.01 -1.99
N ALA A 86 9.32 23.32 -1.87
CA ALA A 86 8.04 23.81 -1.36
C ALA A 86 6.85 23.36 -2.23
N LEU A 87 7.04 23.39 -3.55
CA LEU A 87 6.05 22.94 -4.52
C LEU A 87 5.80 21.43 -4.42
N CYS A 88 6.84 20.61 -4.20
CA CYS A 88 6.68 19.18 -3.91
C CYS A 88 5.95 18.92 -2.58
N ALA A 89 6.25 19.69 -1.52
CA ALA A 89 5.51 19.58 -0.25
C ALA A 89 4.01 19.85 -0.46
N LEU A 90 3.69 20.95 -1.15
CA LEU A 90 2.32 21.32 -1.46
C LEU A 90 1.64 20.29 -2.38
N GLY A 91 2.33 19.85 -3.43
CA GLY A 91 1.83 18.87 -4.38
C GLY A 91 1.49 17.54 -3.72
N LEU A 92 2.37 17.03 -2.84
CA LEU A 92 2.14 15.81 -2.08
C LEU A 92 1.03 15.98 -1.04
N PHE A 93 0.92 17.13 -0.39
CA PHE A 93 -0.20 17.42 0.52
C PHE A 93 -1.55 17.46 -0.21
N ILE A 94 -1.58 18.06 -1.41
CA ILE A 94 -2.77 18.06 -2.26
C ILE A 94 -3.09 16.63 -2.70
N TYR A 95 -2.10 15.87 -3.18
CA TYR A 95 -2.27 14.45 -3.53
C TYR A 95 -2.94 13.67 -2.40
N GLN A 96 -2.33 13.66 -1.21
CA GLN A 96 -2.84 12.98 -0.03
C GLN A 96 -4.27 13.42 0.32
N SER A 97 -4.53 14.72 0.23
CA SER A 97 -5.85 15.25 0.55
C SER A 97 -6.92 14.83 -0.45
N LEU A 98 -6.58 14.75 -1.74
CA LEU A 98 -7.49 14.34 -2.80
C LEU A 98 -7.73 12.82 -2.79
N ASP A 99 -6.66 12.06 -2.57
CA ASP A 99 -6.67 10.61 -2.34
C ASP A 99 -7.61 10.23 -1.19
N ALA A 100 -7.41 10.83 0.01
CA ALA A 100 -8.23 10.52 1.18
C ALA A 100 -9.73 10.88 1.04
N ILE A 101 -10.09 11.79 0.13
CA ILE A 101 -11.50 12.21 -0.06
C ILE A 101 -12.19 11.50 -1.20
N ASP A 102 -11.52 10.78 -2.10
CA ASP A 102 -12.18 10.19 -3.26
C ASP A 102 -13.21 9.13 -2.86
N GLY A 103 -12.89 8.25 -1.91
CA GLY A 103 -13.78 7.24 -1.36
C GLY A 103 -14.86 7.88 -0.48
N LYS A 104 -14.55 9.01 0.18
CA LYS A 104 -15.54 9.79 0.93
C LYS A 104 -16.55 10.41 -0.04
N GLN A 105 -16.10 10.94 -1.17
CA GLN A 105 -16.94 11.46 -2.23
C GLN A 105 -17.79 10.32 -2.81
N ALA A 106 -17.20 9.16 -3.11
CA ALA A 106 -17.92 8.01 -3.64
C ALA A 106 -19.08 7.58 -2.73
N ARG A 107 -18.87 7.57 -1.41
CA ARG A 107 -19.94 7.32 -0.43
C ARG A 107 -20.98 8.44 -0.39
N ARG A 108 -20.54 9.71 -0.45
CA ARG A 108 -21.42 10.89 -0.45
C ARG A 108 -22.33 10.95 -1.68
N THR A 109 -21.85 10.51 -2.83
CA THR A 109 -22.58 10.50 -4.11
C THR A 109 -23.22 9.15 -4.43
N ASN A 110 -23.12 8.17 -3.52
CA ASN A 110 -23.61 6.80 -3.70
C ASN A 110 -23.10 6.13 -5.00
N SER A 111 -21.83 6.36 -5.31
CA SER A 111 -21.15 5.90 -6.52
C SER A 111 -19.92 5.03 -6.21
N SER A 112 -19.87 4.40 -5.04
CA SER A 112 -18.83 3.44 -4.68
C SER A 112 -18.90 2.19 -5.56
N THR A 113 -17.77 1.81 -6.16
CA THR A 113 -17.65 0.66 -7.05
C THR A 113 -16.29 -0.03 -6.88
N PRO A 114 -16.17 -1.33 -7.22
CA PRO A 114 -14.87 -2.01 -7.28
C PRO A 114 -13.89 -1.30 -8.22
N LEU A 115 -14.38 -0.69 -9.31
CA LEU A 115 -13.53 0.09 -10.20
C LEU A 115 -12.85 1.27 -9.48
N GLY A 116 -13.56 1.96 -8.58
CA GLY A 116 -13.01 3.08 -7.82
C GLY A 116 -11.82 2.66 -6.95
N GLU A 117 -11.96 1.55 -6.23
CA GLU A 117 -10.87 0.95 -5.43
C GLU A 117 -9.67 0.56 -6.29
N LEU A 118 -9.91 -0.08 -7.45
CA LEU A 118 -8.86 -0.45 -8.40
C LEU A 118 -8.15 0.79 -8.97
N PHE A 119 -8.90 1.85 -9.23
CA PHE A 119 -8.38 3.09 -9.81
C PHE A 119 -7.53 3.86 -8.80
N ASP A 120 -7.99 3.94 -7.55
CA ASP A 120 -7.30 4.53 -6.41
C ASP A 120 -5.94 3.85 -6.17
N HIS A 121 -5.95 2.56 -5.84
CA HIS A 121 -4.72 1.79 -5.62
C HIS A 121 -3.81 1.73 -6.85
N GLY A 122 -4.42 1.79 -8.05
CA GLY A 122 -3.70 1.88 -9.31
C GLY A 122 -2.93 3.19 -9.50
N CYS A 123 -3.47 4.30 -8.99
CA CYS A 123 -2.81 5.60 -8.97
C CYS A 123 -1.75 5.68 -7.87
N ASP A 124 -2.03 5.13 -6.69
CA ASP A 124 -1.09 5.06 -5.58
C ASP A 124 0.21 4.31 -5.92
N SER A 125 0.11 3.23 -6.71
CA SER A 125 1.30 2.48 -7.14
C SER A 125 2.24 3.33 -7.99
N ILE A 126 1.69 4.19 -8.85
CA ILE A 126 2.44 5.16 -9.66
C ILE A 126 2.98 6.27 -8.74
N SER A 127 2.13 6.83 -7.90
CA SER A 127 2.48 7.90 -6.97
C SER A 127 3.67 7.52 -6.08
N THR A 128 3.70 6.27 -5.60
CA THR A 128 4.79 5.72 -4.77
C THR A 128 6.17 5.89 -5.42
N VAL A 129 6.28 5.73 -6.75
CA VAL A 129 7.54 5.93 -7.50
C VAL A 129 8.02 7.37 -7.38
N PHE A 130 7.13 8.33 -7.63
CA PHE A 130 7.44 9.77 -7.61
C PHE A 130 7.67 10.27 -6.18
N VAL A 131 6.86 9.83 -5.22
CA VAL A 131 7.02 10.20 -3.81
C VAL A 131 8.37 9.74 -3.27
N ALA A 132 8.74 8.47 -3.50
CA ALA A 132 10.03 7.94 -3.04
C ALA A 132 11.22 8.63 -3.70
N LEU A 133 11.15 8.87 -5.02
CA LEU A 133 12.19 9.55 -5.77
C LEU A 133 12.33 11.02 -5.34
N SER A 134 11.23 11.74 -5.15
CA SER A 134 11.23 13.14 -4.70
C SER A 134 11.89 13.29 -3.32
N ALA A 135 11.61 12.39 -2.38
CA ALA A 135 12.22 12.38 -1.06
C ALA A 135 13.74 12.18 -1.14
N CYS A 136 14.19 11.27 -2.00
CA CYS A 136 15.62 11.03 -2.23
C CYS A 136 16.33 12.28 -2.81
N ILE A 137 15.68 12.97 -3.75
CA ILE A 137 16.23 14.19 -4.37
C ILE A 137 16.29 15.34 -3.35
N SER A 138 15.23 15.57 -2.58
CA SER A 138 15.20 16.61 -1.55
C SER A 138 16.27 16.42 -0.46
N CYS A 139 16.64 15.18 -0.16
CA CYS A 139 17.74 14.85 0.76
C CYS A 139 19.12 14.71 0.08
N GLN A 140 19.22 14.99 -1.22
CA GLN A 140 20.44 14.81 -2.04
C GLN A 140 21.07 13.41 -1.87
N LEU A 141 20.25 12.35 -1.95
CA LEU A 141 20.71 10.96 -1.86
C LEU A 141 21.48 10.50 -3.10
N GLY A 142 21.55 11.28 -4.18
CA GLY A 142 22.34 10.98 -5.37
C GLY A 142 23.85 10.88 -5.12
N TYR A 143 24.34 11.48 -4.02
CA TYR A 143 25.72 11.27 -3.53
C TYR A 143 25.93 9.85 -2.97
N TYR A 144 24.84 9.15 -2.67
CA TYR A 144 24.80 7.79 -2.13
C TYR A 144 23.87 6.92 -2.98
N PRO A 145 24.22 6.66 -4.26
CA PRO A 145 23.31 6.03 -5.23
C PRO A 145 22.78 4.68 -4.77
N ARG A 146 23.57 3.87 -4.05
CA ARG A 146 23.11 2.61 -3.45
C ARG A 146 21.98 2.78 -2.44
N TRP A 147 22.05 3.84 -1.62
CA TRP A 147 20.99 4.17 -0.66
C TRP A 147 19.75 4.73 -1.33
N MET A 148 19.91 5.55 -2.37
CA MET A 148 18.81 6.00 -3.23
C MET A 148 18.06 4.82 -3.87
N PHE A 149 18.81 3.83 -4.36
CA PHE A 149 18.25 2.62 -4.98
C PHE A 149 17.44 1.86 -3.93
N PHE A 150 18.08 1.55 -2.80
CA PHE A 150 17.46 0.81 -1.71
C PHE A 150 16.19 1.51 -1.23
N GLN A 151 16.22 2.81 -0.98
CA GLN A 151 15.07 3.58 -0.50
C GLN A 151 13.89 3.52 -1.47
N CYS A 152 14.14 3.78 -2.76
CA CYS A 152 13.08 3.77 -3.77
C CYS A 152 12.48 2.38 -3.96
N PHE A 153 13.32 1.35 -4.13
CA PHE A 153 12.84 -0.02 -4.31
C PHE A 153 12.19 -0.58 -3.05
N CYS A 154 12.64 -0.19 -1.86
CA CYS A 154 11.98 -0.60 -0.62
C CYS A 154 10.59 0.03 -0.48
N ALA A 155 10.42 1.32 -0.78
CA ALA A 155 9.11 1.96 -0.79
C ALA A 155 8.13 1.25 -1.75
N MET A 156 8.56 0.96 -2.97
CA MET A 156 7.75 0.21 -3.94
C MET A 156 7.46 -1.23 -3.48
N THR A 157 8.43 -1.90 -2.86
CA THR A 157 8.25 -3.26 -2.30
C THR A 157 7.25 -3.29 -1.17
N LEU A 158 7.28 -2.31 -0.26
CA LEU A 158 6.34 -2.25 0.86
C LEU A 158 4.91 -2.00 0.37
N PHE A 159 4.74 -1.09 -0.59
CA PHE A 159 3.45 -0.87 -1.22
C PHE A 159 2.93 -2.13 -1.93
N TYR A 160 3.81 -2.87 -2.62
CA TYR A 160 3.48 -4.16 -3.21
C TYR A 160 3.09 -5.20 -2.14
N CYS A 161 3.83 -5.29 -1.04
CA CYS A 161 3.56 -6.20 0.07
C CYS A 161 2.20 -5.92 0.73
N ALA A 162 1.78 -4.65 0.84
CA ALA A 162 0.45 -4.27 1.31
C ALA A 162 -0.67 -4.85 0.42
N HIS A 163 -0.46 -4.86 -0.89
CA HIS A 163 -1.40 -5.48 -1.83
C HIS A 163 -1.30 -7.00 -1.85
N TRP A 164 -0.12 -7.55 -1.59
CA TRP A 164 0.07 -8.99 -1.45
C TRP A 164 -0.62 -9.53 -0.20
N GLN A 165 -0.48 -8.89 0.97
CA GLN A 165 -1.26 -9.29 2.14
C GLN A 165 -2.78 -9.23 1.86
N THR A 166 -3.23 -8.30 1.02
CA THR A 166 -4.65 -8.15 0.64
C THR A 166 -5.09 -9.26 -0.31
N TYR A 167 -4.25 -9.61 -1.29
CA TYR A 167 -4.47 -10.76 -2.18
C TYR A 167 -4.62 -12.07 -1.41
N VAL A 168 -3.86 -12.22 -0.32
CA VAL A 168 -3.88 -13.43 0.52
C VAL A 168 -5.04 -13.41 1.51
N SER A 169 -5.22 -12.32 2.27
CA SER A 169 -6.15 -12.25 3.40
C SER A 169 -7.56 -11.76 3.03
N GLY A 170 -7.71 -11.13 1.86
CA GLY A 170 -8.95 -10.53 1.41
C GLY A 170 -9.29 -9.19 2.07
N THR A 171 -8.38 -8.58 2.82
CA THR A 171 -8.61 -7.30 3.51
C THR A 171 -7.33 -6.50 3.55
N LEU A 172 -7.40 -5.22 3.16
CA LEU A 172 -6.29 -4.29 3.24
C LEU A 172 -6.14 -3.77 4.67
N ARG A 173 -4.99 -4.05 5.31
CA ARG A 173 -4.76 -3.70 6.72
C ARG A 173 -3.72 -2.60 6.81
N PHE A 174 -4.16 -1.43 7.26
CA PHE A 174 -3.29 -0.31 7.57
C PHE A 174 -2.84 -0.38 9.03
N GLY A 175 -1.53 -0.35 9.23
CA GLY A 175 -0.88 -0.35 10.54
C GLY A 175 -0.97 0.99 11.25
N LYS A 176 -0.27 1.11 12.38
CA LYS A 176 -0.18 2.38 13.14
C LYS A 176 0.69 3.42 12.42
N ILE A 177 1.76 2.94 11.80
CA ILE A 177 2.58 3.72 10.88
C ILE A 177 2.28 3.12 9.53
N ASP A 178 1.79 3.92 8.58
CA ASP A 178 1.47 3.44 7.25
C ASP A 178 1.61 4.59 6.23
N VAL A 179 0.91 4.51 5.10
CA VAL A 179 0.94 5.49 4.00
C VAL A 179 0.78 6.93 4.49
N THR A 180 -0.18 7.23 5.37
CA THR A 180 -0.43 8.58 5.88
C THR A 180 0.79 9.16 6.62
N GLU A 181 1.37 8.40 7.55
CA GLU A 181 2.58 8.80 8.30
C GLU A 181 3.78 8.97 7.38
N ALA A 182 3.95 8.06 6.42
CA ALA A 182 5.05 8.12 5.46
C ALA A 182 4.94 9.38 4.58
N GLN A 183 3.75 9.66 4.05
CA GLN A 183 3.51 10.86 3.23
C GLN A 183 3.69 12.14 4.05
N CYS A 184 3.18 12.22 5.29
CA CYS A 184 3.40 13.37 6.17
C CYS A 184 4.90 13.59 6.49
N THR A 185 5.64 12.50 6.69
CA THR A 185 7.10 12.55 6.89
C THR A 185 7.81 13.13 5.66
N ILE A 186 7.42 12.70 4.47
CA ILE A 186 8.01 13.19 3.21
C ILE A 186 7.63 14.65 2.94
N ILE A 187 6.39 15.06 3.24
CA ILE A 187 5.98 16.47 3.24
C ILE A 187 6.91 17.26 4.18
N GLY A 188 7.17 16.75 5.39
CA GLY A 188 8.13 17.34 6.32
C GLY A 188 9.55 17.48 5.75
N ILE A 189 10.06 16.45 5.08
CA ILE A 189 11.36 16.48 4.39
C ILE A 189 11.40 17.60 3.34
N HIS A 190 10.35 17.70 2.53
CA HIS A 190 10.23 18.75 1.50
C HIS A 190 10.17 20.14 2.12
N LEU A 191 9.43 20.33 3.21
CA LEU A 191 9.34 21.60 3.93
C LEU A 191 10.67 22.00 4.58
N ILE A 192 11.39 21.06 5.20
CA ILE A 192 12.74 21.31 5.74
C ILE A 192 13.68 21.77 4.61
N SER A 193 13.65 21.07 3.47
CA SER A 193 14.46 21.42 2.29
C SER A 193 14.07 22.79 1.72
N ALA A 194 12.80 23.16 1.78
CA ALA A 194 12.32 24.48 1.36
C ALA A 194 12.76 25.62 2.31
N VAL A 195 12.76 25.38 3.62
CA VAL A 195 13.06 26.39 4.66
C VAL A 195 14.55 26.57 4.90
N PHE A 196 15.35 25.50 4.81
CA PHE A 196 16.78 25.55 5.12
C PHE A 196 17.68 25.36 3.88
N GLY A 197 17.11 24.95 2.75
CA GLY A 197 17.88 24.49 1.58
C GLY A 197 18.13 22.97 1.66
N PRO A 198 18.10 22.24 0.53
CA PRO A 198 18.47 20.82 0.49
C PRO A 198 19.86 20.53 1.08
N SER A 199 20.79 21.49 1.00
CA SER A 199 22.13 21.39 1.59
C SER A 199 22.14 21.13 3.11
N ILE A 200 21.03 21.42 3.84
CA ILE A 200 20.90 21.08 5.26
C ILE A 200 21.16 19.59 5.52
N TRP A 201 20.72 18.73 4.60
CA TRP A 201 20.85 17.28 4.68
C TRP A 201 22.30 16.80 4.56
N MET A 202 23.18 17.63 3.99
CA MET A 202 24.62 17.41 3.88
C MET A 202 25.40 17.90 5.10
N THR A 203 24.75 18.59 6.04
CA THR A 203 25.42 19.11 7.24
C THR A 203 25.93 17.95 8.08
N LYS A 204 27.19 18.03 8.51
CA LYS A 204 27.79 17.04 9.42
C LYS A 204 27.46 17.39 10.86
N ILE A 205 26.88 16.46 11.60
CA ILE A 205 26.79 16.56 13.05
C ILE A 205 28.12 16.05 13.64
N PRO A 206 28.87 16.84 14.43
CA PRO A 206 30.11 16.39 15.06
C PRO A 206 29.82 15.29 16.10
N VAL A 207 30.54 14.17 16.01
CA VAL A 207 30.31 12.94 16.80
C VAL A 207 31.30 12.82 17.98
N ILE A 208 31.69 13.93 18.63
CA ILE A 208 32.63 13.88 19.76
C ILE A 208 32.13 14.74 20.93
N GLY A 209 31.84 14.09 22.07
CA GLY A 209 31.47 14.72 23.35
C GLY A 209 30.02 14.43 23.76
N GLY A 210 29.80 13.46 24.64
CA GLY A 210 28.48 12.85 24.90
C GLY A 210 27.40 13.75 25.52
N THR A 211 26.14 13.40 25.24
CA THR A 211 25.04 13.25 26.24
C THR A 211 23.80 12.67 25.54
N TRP A 212 23.53 11.38 25.81
CA TRP A 212 22.27 10.61 25.76
C TRP A 212 21.22 10.69 24.63
N ASN A 213 21.28 11.57 23.62
CA ASN A 213 20.17 11.69 22.65
C ASN A 213 20.46 11.29 21.20
N LEU A 214 21.72 11.09 20.78
CA LEU A 214 22.02 10.58 19.43
C LEU A 214 22.57 9.15 19.47
N TYR A 215 23.49 8.85 20.39
CA TYR A 215 24.00 7.49 20.57
C TYR A 215 22.91 6.52 21.02
N THR A 216 21.99 6.93 21.88
CA THR A 216 20.85 6.11 22.29
C THR A 216 19.89 5.87 21.12
N VAL A 217 19.64 6.88 20.29
CA VAL A 217 18.76 6.77 19.12
C VAL A 217 19.40 5.90 18.05
N CYS A 218 20.66 6.13 17.67
CA CYS A 218 21.40 5.29 16.73
C CYS A 218 21.62 3.87 17.28
N THR A 219 21.83 3.69 18.59
CA THR A 219 22.02 2.36 19.20
C THR A 219 20.68 1.63 19.34
N ILE A 220 19.58 2.29 19.71
CA ILE A 220 18.24 1.69 19.71
C ILE A 220 17.83 1.31 18.29
N PHE A 221 18.09 2.16 17.29
CA PHE A 221 17.83 1.83 15.89
C PHE A 221 18.77 0.72 15.38
N SER A 222 20.04 0.69 15.80
CA SER A 222 20.99 -0.37 15.44
C SER A 222 20.70 -1.69 16.16
N LEU A 223 20.19 -1.66 17.40
CA LEU A 223 19.76 -2.83 18.17
C LEU A 223 18.40 -3.34 17.68
N GLY A 224 17.48 -2.44 17.31
CA GLY A 224 16.24 -2.77 16.62
C GLY A 224 16.52 -3.37 15.24
N TYR A 225 17.47 -2.80 14.49
CA TYR A 225 18.00 -3.37 13.26
C TYR A 225 18.63 -4.75 13.49
N LEU A 226 19.49 -4.90 14.50
CA LEU A 226 20.11 -6.18 14.85
C LEU A 226 19.04 -7.20 15.28
N GLN A 227 18.00 -6.80 15.98
CA GLN A 227 16.90 -7.67 16.39
C GLN A 227 16.05 -8.11 15.20
N VAL A 228 15.71 -7.20 14.28
CA VAL A 228 14.96 -7.52 13.04
C VAL A 228 15.82 -8.38 12.11
N PHE A 229 17.11 -8.05 11.97
CA PHE A 229 18.08 -8.83 11.20
C PHE A 229 18.30 -10.22 11.82
N ILE A 230 18.46 -10.36 13.14
CA ILE A 230 18.55 -11.65 13.83
C ILE A 230 17.24 -12.42 13.68
N THR A 231 16.08 -11.77 13.73
CA THR A 231 14.77 -12.43 13.53
C THR A 231 14.62 -12.93 12.10
N PHE A 232 14.98 -12.12 11.11
CA PHE A 232 15.04 -12.50 9.70
C PHE A 232 16.07 -13.61 9.46
N CYS A 233 17.27 -13.50 10.03
CA CYS A 233 18.29 -14.54 10.00
C CYS A 233 17.87 -15.83 10.71
N ARG A 234 17.04 -15.79 11.76
CA ARG A 234 16.44 -16.99 12.37
C ARG A 234 15.47 -17.68 11.41
N THR A 235 14.66 -16.92 10.68
CA THR A 235 13.80 -17.44 9.60
C THR A 235 14.61 -18.09 8.47
N PHE A 236 15.83 -17.61 8.20
CA PHE A 236 16.76 -18.25 7.24
C PHE A 236 17.63 -19.37 7.87
N HIS A 237 17.89 -19.35 9.17
CA HIS A 237 18.66 -20.41 9.84
C HIS A 237 17.86 -21.72 9.90
N GLU A 238 16.54 -21.62 9.87
CA GLU A 238 15.62 -22.76 9.65
C GLU A 238 15.55 -23.19 8.16
N GLY A 239 16.21 -22.47 7.23
CA GLY A 239 16.29 -22.83 5.81
C GLY A 239 17.29 -22.00 4.99
N GLY A 240 18.58 -22.40 4.98
CA GLY A 240 19.57 -21.99 3.98
C GLY A 240 20.82 -21.28 4.53
N VAL A 241 22.01 -21.83 4.21
CA VAL A 241 23.32 -21.30 4.62
C VAL A 241 23.99 -20.56 3.45
N GLY A 242 24.31 -19.28 3.64
CA GLY A 242 25.09 -18.46 2.70
C GLY A 242 26.49 -18.11 3.24
N LYS A 243 27.53 -18.40 2.46
CA LYS A 243 28.93 -17.99 2.65
C LYS A 243 29.13 -16.56 2.11
N ASN A 244 29.82 -15.69 2.85
CA ASN A 244 30.59 -14.49 2.43
C ASN A 244 30.29 -13.22 3.25
N GLY A 245 30.66 -13.24 4.55
CA GLY A 245 30.46 -12.15 5.52
C GLY A 245 30.83 -10.75 5.01
N SER A 246 29.82 -10.02 4.55
CA SER A 246 29.93 -8.59 4.21
C SER A 246 29.51 -7.76 5.41
N THR A 247 30.47 -7.02 5.99
CA THR A 247 30.20 -6.03 7.04
C THR A 247 29.96 -4.68 6.38
N VAL A 248 28.83 -4.05 6.64
CA VAL A 248 28.59 -2.64 6.27
C VAL A 248 29.52 -1.78 7.12
N ALA A 249 30.55 -1.22 6.51
CA ALA A 249 31.44 -0.29 7.18
C ALA A 249 30.67 0.98 7.57
N LEU A 250 30.46 1.15 8.88
CA LEU A 250 30.01 2.41 9.47
C LEU A 250 31.22 3.33 9.60
N PRO A 251 31.22 4.53 8.98
CA PRO A 251 32.27 5.51 9.20
C PRO A 251 32.09 6.10 10.61
N MET A 252 32.72 5.47 11.60
CA MET A 252 32.65 5.84 13.03
C MET A 252 33.66 6.93 13.43
N LEU A 253 34.50 7.41 12.51
CA LEU A 253 35.44 8.51 12.74
C LEU A 253 35.25 9.58 11.65
N GLY A 254 34.40 10.57 11.90
CA GLY A 254 34.32 11.76 11.04
C GLY A 254 32.93 12.40 10.88
N GLY A 255 32.12 12.51 11.94
CA GLY A 255 30.78 13.10 11.83
C GLY A 255 29.80 12.25 11.02
N VAL A 256 28.50 12.47 11.19
CA VAL A 256 27.46 11.83 10.38
C VAL A 256 26.64 12.91 9.68
N ASP A 257 26.44 12.77 8.37
CA ASP A 257 25.57 13.68 7.60
C ASP A 257 24.13 13.58 8.12
N ILE A 258 23.43 14.71 8.27
CA ILE A 258 22.05 14.76 8.79
C ILE A 258 21.12 13.81 8.04
N LYS A 259 21.28 13.65 6.71
CA LYS A 259 20.46 12.75 5.89
C LYS A 259 20.54 11.26 6.23
N ILE A 260 21.54 10.85 7.01
CA ILE A 260 21.65 9.48 7.50
C ILE A 260 20.60 9.19 8.59
N VAL A 261 20.15 10.21 9.33
CA VAL A 261 19.10 10.09 10.37
C VAL A 261 17.74 9.66 9.78
N PRO A 262 17.14 10.39 8.81
CA PRO A 262 15.89 9.96 8.19
C PRO A 262 16.06 8.64 7.44
N LEU A 263 17.27 8.30 6.96
CA LEU A 263 17.56 7.03 6.31
C LEU A 263 17.48 5.84 7.28
N TYR A 264 18.12 5.93 8.45
CA TYR A 264 18.00 4.86 9.47
C TYR A 264 16.58 4.75 10.01
N PHE A 265 15.88 5.87 10.19
CA PHE A 265 14.48 5.88 10.57
C PHE A 265 13.63 5.19 9.50
N ALA A 266 13.82 5.53 8.22
CA ALA A 266 13.12 4.90 7.10
C ALA A 266 13.38 3.39 7.07
N VAL A 267 14.63 2.94 7.18
CA VAL A 267 14.99 1.51 7.24
C VAL A 267 14.31 0.79 8.41
N PHE A 268 14.27 1.42 9.59
CA PHE A 268 13.60 0.86 10.76
C PHE A 268 12.09 0.72 10.53
N VAL A 269 11.44 1.78 10.07
CA VAL A 269 10.01 1.77 9.71
C VAL A 269 9.75 0.71 8.64
N PHE A 270 10.59 0.63 7.62
CA PHE A 270 10.50 -0.39 6.57
C PHE A 270 10.60 -1.81 7.12
N GLY A 271 11.50 -2.06 8.08
CA GLY A 271 11.62 -3.35 8.75
C GLY A 271 10.35 -3.73 9.52
N LEU A 272 9.76 -2.77 10.24
CA LEU A 272 8.48 -2.98 10.95
C LEU A 272 7.35 -3.30 9.97
N LEU A 273 7.18 -2.49 8.92
CA LEU A 273 6.15 -2.69 7.90
C LEU A 273 6.33 -4.00 7.15
N ALA A 274 7.57 -4.36 6.79
CA ALA A 274 7.86 -5.62 6.14
C ALA A 274 7.51 -6.80 7.04
N TYR A 275 7.82 -6.71 8.35
CA TYR A 275 7.46 -7.74 9.32
C TYR A 275 5.94 -7.89 9.46
N GLU A 276 5.20 -6.79 9.59
CA GLU A 276 3.73 -6.81 9.68
C GLU A 276 3.10 -7.42 8.43
N ASN A 277 3.50 -6.97 7.24
CA ASN A 277 3.02 -7.54 5.98
C ASN A 277 3.39 -9.03 5.84
N ALA A 278 4.63 -9.40 6.13
CA ALA A 278 5.07 -10.80 6.06
C ALA A 278 4.28 -11.67 7.05
N SER A 279 4.07 -11.20 8.28
CA SER A 279 3.28 -11.90 9.28
C SER A 279 1.87 -12.19 8.74
N VAL A 280 1.19 -11.20 8.14
CA VAL A 280 -0.13 -11.40 7.54
C VAL A 280 -0.08 -12.32 6.32
N ILE A 281 0.94 -12.23 5.47
CA ILE A 281 1.07 -13.12 4.30
C ILE A 281 1.25 -14.59 4.75
N PHE A 282 2.08 -14.85 5.76
CA PHE A 282 2.38 -16.21 6.21
C PHE A 282 1.32 -16.80 7.15
N THR A 283 0.58 -15.98 7.89
CA THR A 283 -0.39 -16.43 8.91
C THR A 283 -1.84 -16.08 8.61
N GLY A 284 -2.08 -14.99 7.89
CA GLY A 284 -3.41 -14.54 7.48
C GLY A 284 -3.80 -15.15 6.14
N GLY A 285 -5.07 -15.51 5.97
CA GLY A 285 -5.58 -15.95 4.67
C GLY A 285 -5.16 -17.36 4.26
N VAL A 286 -4.72 -18.21 5.19
CA VAL A 286 -4.49 -19.63 4.93
C VAL A 286 -5.84 -20.28 4.58
N GLY A 287 -6.19 -20.34 3.29
CA GLY A 287 -7.23 -21.25 2.81
C GLY A 287 -6.93 -22.69 3.27
N LYS A 288 -7.86 -23.63 3.07
CA LYS A 288 -7.75 -25.01 3.59
C LYS A 288 -6.39 -25.71 3.34
N ASN A 289 -5.61 -25.25 2.35
CA ASN A 289 -4.31 -25.83 1.95
C ASN A 289 -3.15 -24.81 1.90
N GLY A 290 -3.18 -23.70 2.64
CA GLY A 290 -2.13 -22.67 2.48
C GLY A 290 -2.29 -21.86 1.19
N SER A 291 -3.53 -21.64 0.77
CA SER A 291 -3.87 -20.98 -0.48
C SER A 291 -4.48 -19.60 -0.27
N THR A 292 -4.32 -18.71 -1.26
CA THR A 292 -4.86 -17.34 -1.28
C THR A 292 -6.38 -17.29 -1.50
N VAL A 293 -6.96 -16.08 -1.51
CA VAL A 293 -8.37 -15.86 -1.93
C VAL A 293 -8.64 -16.37 -3.35
N ALA A 294 -7.62 -16.37 -4.22
CA ALA A 294 -7.71 -16.92 -5.58
C ALA A 294 -7.55 -18.45 -5.64
N GLY A 295 -7.27 -19.12 -4.51
CA GLY A 295 -7.02 -20.56 -4.47
C GLY A 295 -5.61 -20.97 -4.91
N THR A 296 -4.68 -20.02 -5.00
CA THR A 296 -3.29 -20.25 -5.45
C THR A 296 -2.33 -20.35 -4.28
N SER A 297 -1.06 -20.68 -4.54
CA SER A 297 0.01 -20.50 -3.55
C SER A 297 0.05 -19.07 -3.02
N VAL A 298 0.18 -18.94 -1.70
CA VAL A 298 0.40 -17.67 -1.00
C VAL A 298 1.68 -16.96 -1.46
N LEU A 299 2.67 -17.72 -1.95
CA LEU A 299 3.97 -17.19 -2.36
C LEU A 299 4.09 -16.87 -3.85
N SER A 300 3.15 -17.29 -4.69
CA SER A 300 3.26 -17.07 -6.14
C SER A 300 3.39 -15.59 -6.56
N PRO A 301 2.82 -14.59 -5.85
CA PRO A 301 3.01 -13.19 -6.19
C PRO A 301 4.47 -12.71 -6.14
N ILE A 302 5.38 -13.41 -5.44
CA ILE A 302 6.79 -13.01 -5.39
C ILE A 302 7.47 -13.10 -6.77
N ILE A 303 7.06 -14.06 -7.60
CA ILE A 303 7.74 -14.41 -8.85
C ILE A 303 7.75 -13.24 -9.85
N PRO A 304 6.60 -12.70 -10.29
CA PRO A 304 6.58 -11.57 -11.21
C PRO A 304 7.21 -10.29 -10.63
N PHE A 305 7.15 -10.10 -9.31
CA PHE A 305 7.83 -8.98 -8.66
C PHE A 305 9.36 -9.11 -8.74
N LEU A 306 9.89 -10.31 -8.49
CA LEU A 306 11.33 -10.59 -8.63
C LEU A 306 11.82 -10.49 -10.08
N PHE A 307 10.98 -10.77 -11.08
CA PHE A 307 11.29 -10.50 -12.49
C PHE A 307 11.49 -9.02 -12.82
N VAL A 308 11.13 -8.10 -11.92
CA VAL A 308 11.42 -6.67 -12.06
C VAL A 308 12.61 -6.28 -11.19
N VAL A 309 12.56 -6.60 -9.89
CA VAL A 309 13.55 -6.11 -8.91
C VAL A 309 14.92 -6.73 -9.11
N VAL A 310 14.99 -8.04 -9.42
CA VAL A 310 16.29 -8.71 -9.64
C VAL A 310 16.98 -8.18 -10.89
N PRO A 311 16.33 -8.09 -12.07
CA PRO A 311 16.93 -7.43 -13.21
C PRO A 311 17.32 -5.98 -12.94
N ALA A 312 16.52 -5.20 -12.22
CA ALA A 312 16.89 -3.83 -11.84
C ALA A 312 18.23 -3.80 -11.09
N TYR A 313 18.41 -4.66 -10.09
CA TYR A 313 19.68 -4.71 -9.36
C TYR A 313 20.82 -5.21 -10.26
N VAL A 314 20.62 -6.29 -11.02
CA VAL A 314 21.66 -6.86 -11.88
C VAL A 314 22.11 -5.87 -12.95
N ILE A 315 21.16 -5.19 -13.60
CA ILE A 315 21.43 -4.18 -14.65
C ILE A 315 22.17 -2.98 -14.06
N SER A 316 21.82 -2.54 -12.84
CA SER A 316 22.55 -1.45 -12.19
C SER A 316 24.00 -1.84 -11.88
N GLN A 317 24.25 -3.08 -11.45
CA GLN A 317 25.60 -3.55 -11.09
C GLN A 317 26.48 -3.85 -12.31
N LYS A 318 25.89 -4.26 -13.44
CA LYS A 318 26.64 -4.69 -14.63
C LYS A 318 26.83 -3.60 -15.69
N SER A 319 26.17 -2.46 -15.55
CA SER A 319 26.27 -1.36 -16.53
C SER A 319 27.70 -0.87 -16.67
N THR A 320 28.20 -0.84 -17.91
CA THR A 320 29.52 -0.28 -18.23
C THR A 320 29.48 1.25 -18.28
N ASP A 321 28.32 1.80 -18.65
CA ASP A 321 28.07 3.24 -18.73
C ASP A 321 27.65 3.85 -17.39
N HIS A 322 27.61 3.05 -16.31
CA HIS A 322 27.11 3.45 -14.99
C HIS A 322 25.75 4.16 -15.08
N ILE A 323 24.81 3.61 -15.86
CA ILE A 323 23.55 4.29 -16.20
C ILE A 323 22.72 4.64 -14.97
N TYR A 324 22.80 3.84 -13.92
CA TYR A 324 22.08 4.12 -12.68
C TYR A 324 22.73 5.29 -11.92
N GLU A 325 24.06 5.33 -11.81
CA GLU A 325 24.77 6.41 -11.13
C GLU A 325 24.70 7.75 -11.88
N ASN A 326 24.65 7.69 -13.21
CA ASN A 326 24.60 8.86 -14.08
C ASN A 326 23.17 9.39 -14.27
N TYR A 327 22.18 8.50 -14.36
CA TYR A 327 20.77 8.84 -14.61
C TYR A 327 19.80 8.15 -13.64
N PRO A 328 19.98 8.30 -12.30
CA PRO A 328 19.22 7.54 -11.31
C PRO A 328 17.71 7.83 -11.34
N ALA A 329 17.28 9.08 -11.55
CA ALA A 329 15.86 9.40 -11.64
C ALA A 329 15.19 8.70 -12.83
N LEU A 330 15.81 8.74 -14.02
CA LEU A 330 15.31 8.06 -15.20
C LEU A 330 15.25 6.54 -14.99
N TYR A 331 16.28 5.99 -14.36
CA TYR A 331 16.36 4.57 -14.02
C TYR A 331 15.26 4.12 -13.06
N ILE A 332 15.08 4.85 -11.95
CA ILE A 332 14.05 4.58 -10.95
C ILE A 332 12.65 4.74 -11.55
N MET A 333 12.42 5.74 -12.40
CA MET A 333 11.15 5.87 -13.11
C MET A 333 10.92 4.66 -14.03
N ALA A 334 11.90 4.25 -14.85
CA ALA A 334 11.72 3.11 -15.77
C ALA A 334 11.32 1.82 -15.05
N PHE A 335 12.06 1.42 -14.02
CA PHE A 335 11.75 0.22 -13.22
C PHE A 335 10.55 0.42 -12.29
N GLY A 336 10.30 1.66 -11.86
CA GLY A 336 9.16 2.01 -11.03
C GLY A 336 7.84 1.86 -11.78
N MET A 337 7.77 2.27 -13.05
CA MET A 337 6.55 2.15 -13.86
C MET A 337 6.15 0.69 -14.09
N ILE A 338 7.12 -0.21 -14.34
CA ILE A 338 6.83 -1.65 -14.44
C ILE A 338 6.49 -2.26 -13.07
N THR A 339 7.11 -1.79 -11.97
CA THR A 339 6.74 -2.20 -10.61
C THR A 339 5.30 -1.79 -10.26
N ALA A 340 4.91 -0.57 -10.61
CA ALA A 340 3.55 -0.06 -10.48
C ALA A 340 2.57 -0.92 -11.27
N LYS A 341 2.91 -1.30 -12.51
CA LYS A 341 2.08 -2.22 -13.31
C LYS A 341 1.91 -3.59 -12.65
N VAL A 342 3.00 -4.20 -12.16
CA VAL A 342 2.93 -5.49 -11.46
C VAL A 342 2.04 -5.39 -10.22
N THR A 343 2.10 -4.27 -9.49
CA THR A 343 1.19 -3.99 -8.37
C THR A 343 -0.26 -3.90 -8.82
N ASN A 344 -0.56 -3.18 -9.91
CA ASN A 344 -1.91 -3.05 -10.44
C ASN A 344 -2.49 -4.41 -10.87
N ARG A 345 -1.66 -5.27 -11.46
CA ARG A 345 -2.04 -6.65 -11.81
C ARG A 345 -2.37 -7.48 -10.57
N LEU A 346 -1.65 -7.28 -9.46
CA LEU A 346 -1.94 -7.94 -8.19
C LEU A 346 -3.27 -7.47 -7.58
N VAL A 347 -3.56 -6.16 -7.64
CA VAL A 347 -4.85 -5.60 -7.22
C VAL A 347 -5.99 -6.21 -8.02
N VAL A 348 -5.85 -6.25 -9.35
CA VAL A 348 -6.83 -6.89 -10.24
C VAL A 348 -7.02 -8.35 -9.86
N ALA A 349 -5.93 -9.11 -9.72
CA ALA A 349 -5.96 -10.53 -9.37
C ALA A 349 -6.68 -10.80 -8.03
N HIS A 350 -6.48 -9.92 -7.05
CA HIS A 350 -7.18 -9.95 -5.77
C HIS A 350 -8.70 -9.77 -5.97
N MET A 351 -9.11 -8.68 -6.62
CA MET A 351 -10.51 -8.32 -6.80
C MET A 351 -11.28 -9.31 -7.69
N THR A 352 -10.59 -9.89 -8.68
CA THR A 352 -11.16 -10.93 -9.55
C THR A 352 -11.00 -12.33 -8.99
N LYS A 353 -10.37 -12.51 -7.82
CA LYS A 353 -10.03 -13.80 -7.18
C LYS A 353 -9.47 -14.79 -8.21
N SER A 354 -8.46 -14.35 -8.95
CA SER A 354 -7.79 -15.12 -9.99
C SER A 354 -6.29 -15.11 -9.80
N GLU A 355 -5.60 -16.08 -10.41
CA GLU A 355 -4.15 -16.10 -10.39
C GLU A 355 -3.56 -14.89 -11.14
N MET A 356 -2.38 -14.45 -10.70
CA MET A 356 -1.62 -13.41 -11.40
C MET A 356 -0.72 -14.05 -12.47
N GLU A 357 -0.84 -13.63 -13.73
CA GLU A 357 0.06 -14.16 -14.77
C GLU A 357 1.50 -13.65 -14.56
N TYR A 358 2.50 -14.53 -14.70
CA TYR A 358 3.88 -14.21 -14.34
C TYR A 358 4.59 -13.31 -15.36
N LEU A 359 4.38 -13.55 -16.65
CA LEU A 359 5.01 -12.76 -17.71
C LEU A 359 4.13 -11.57 -18.08
N ASP A 360 4.81 -10.49 -18.47
CA ASP A 360 4.19 -9.23 -18.83
C ASP A 360 4.98 -8.53 -19.92
N TRP A 361 4.28 -7.87 -20.84
CA TRP A 361 4.90 -7.15 -21.95
C TRP A 361 5.76 -5.96 -21.51
N GLY A 362 5.52 -5.40 -20.31
CA GLY A 362 6.36 -4.36 -19.74
C GLY A 362 7.79 -4.82 -19.41
N LEU A 363 8.03 -6.14 -19.30
CA LEU A 363 9.37 -6.70 -19.11
C LEU A 363 10.29 -6.54 -20.34
N ILE A 364 9.75 -6.16 -21.51
CA ILE A 364 10.56 -5.87 -22.71
C ILE A 364 11.60 -4.77 -22.43
N GLY A 365 11.24 -3.71 -21.70
CA GLY A 365 12.18 -2.62 -21.38
C GLY A 365 13.41 -3.13 -20.62
N PRO A 366 13.23 -3.74 -19.43
CA PRO A 366 14.31 -4.38 -18.69
C PRO A 366 15.06 -5.46 -19.49
N LEU A 367 14.36 -6.26 -20.29
CA LEU A 367 14.97 -7.28 -21.13
C LEU A 367 15.90 -6.67 -22.18
N CYS A 368 15.51 -5.58 -22.83
CA CYS A 368 16.36 -4.86 -23.78
C CYS A 368 17.62 -4.32 -23.12
N LEU A 369 17.53 -3.75 -21.91
CA LEU A 369 18.69 -3.31 -21.14
C LEU A 369 19.62 -4.49 -20.80
N PHE A 370 19.06 -5.58 -20.29
CA PHE A 370 19.82 -6.78 -19.95
C PHE A 370 20.54 -7.39 -21.15
N LEU A 371 19.83 -7.54 -22.29
CA LEU A 371 20.41 -8.07 -23.52
C LEU A 371 21.47 -7.14 -24.09
N ASN A 372 21.25 -5.81 -24.04
CA ASN A 372 22.24 -4.85 -24.48
C ASN A 372 23.56 -5.02 -23.70
N GLN A 373 23.48 -5.09 -22.37
CA GLN A 373 24.65 -5.33 -21.51
C GLN A 373 25.29 -6.71 -21.76
N TYR A 374 24.50 -7.74 -22.01
CA TYR A 374 25.01 -9.09 -22.34
C TYR A 374 25.84 -9.08 -23.64
N PHE A 375 25.43 -8.30 -24.63
CA PHE A 375 26.16 -8.12 -25.89
C PHE A 375 27.17 -6.95 -25.85
N ASN A 376 27.79 -6.72 -24.69
CA ASN A 376 28.81 -5.68 -24.48
C ASN A 376 28.35 -4.25 -24.86
N SER A 377 27.10 -3.91 -24.55
CA SER A 377 26.51 -2.58 -24.75
C SER A 377 26.65 -2.06 -26.18
N PHE A 378 26.19 -2.84 -27.16
CA PHE A 378 26.27 -2.48 -28.59
C PHE A 378 25.53 -1.16 -28.91
N LEU A 379 24.46 -0.85 -28.17
CA LEU A 379 23.80 0.45 -28.18
C LEU A 379 24.18 1.24 -26.94
N PRO A 380 24.24 2.58 -27.02
CA PRO A 380 24.44 3.42 -25.83
C PRO A 380 23.31 3.16 -24.83
N GLU A 381 23.67 2.74 -23.60
CA GLU A 381 22.70 2.26 -22.61
C GLU A 381 21.68 3.36 -22.24
N TYR A 382 22.06 4.63 -22.35
CA TYR A 382 21.19 5.80 -22.15
C TYR A 382 19.93 5.79 -23.04
N TYR A 383 20.08 5.50 -24.34
CA TYR A 383 18.94 5.47 -25.26
C TYR A 383 18.06 4.25 -25.01
N VAL A 384 18.67 3.11 -24.66
CA VAL A 384 17.94 1.90 -24.28
C VAL A 384 17.15 2.13 -22.99
N LEU A 385 17.69 2.92 -22.05
CA LEU A 385 17.02 3.28 -20.82
C LEU A 385 15.80 4.18 -21.07
N TRP A 386 15.92 5.18 -21.94
CA TRP A 386 14.77 5.99 -22.37
C TRP A 386 13.69 5.16 -23.07
N PHE A 387 14.10 4.24 -23.95
CA PHE A 387 13.19 3.29 -24.55
C PHE A 387 12.47 2.45 -23.49
N ALA A 388 13.19 1.92 -22.50
CA ALA A 388 12.61 1.16 -21.40
C ALA A 388 11.60 1.99 -20.59
N MET A 389 11.94 3.25 -20.27
CA MET A 389 11.04 4.16 -19.56
C MET A 389 9.74 4.38 -20.34
N LEU A 390 9.86 4.78 -21.62
CA LEU A 390 8.71 5.05 -22.48
C LEU A 390 7.85 3.81 -22.69
N TRP A 391 8.48 2.65 -22.93
CA TRP A 391 7.79 1.38 -23.09
C TRP A 391 6.99 1.01 -21.84
N CYS A 392 7.63 1.01 -20.66
CA CYS A 392 6.96 0.65 -19.41
C CYS A 392 5.81 1.62 -19.08
N SER A 393 5.99 2.91 -19.37
CA SER A 393 4.96 3.93 -19.14
C SER A 393 3.75 3.76 -20.07
N VAL A 394 3.99 3.61 -21.38
CA VAL A 394 2.92 3.38 -22.37
C VAL A 394 2.19 2.09 -22.04
N ASP A 395 2.91 1.02 -21.76
CA ASP A 395 2.35 -0.29 -21.46
C ASP A 395 1.51 -0.27 -20.16
N LEU A 396 1.95 0.44 -19.12
CA LEU A 396 1.15 0.68 -17.92
C LEU A 396 -0.13 1.48 -18.22
N ILE A 397 -0.03 2.60 -18.93
CA ILE A 397 -1.18 3.45 -19.26
C ILE A 397 -2.20 2.68 -20.08
N ARG A 398 -1.74 1.91 -21.08
CA ARG A 398 -2.61 1.06 -21.90
C ARG A 398 -3.29 -0.02 -21.07
N TYR A 399 -2.54 -0.70 -20.20
CA TYR A 399 -3.09 -1.71 -19.28
C TYR A 399 -4.19 -1.13 -18.39
N CYS A 400 -3.91 -0.01 -17.70
CA CYS A 400 -4.86 0.62 -16.80
C CYS A 400 -6.10 1.12 -17.56
N GLY A 401 -5.90 1.79 -18.70
CA GLY A 401 -7.00 2.27 -19.54
C GLY A 401 -7.90 1.13 -20.02
N GLN A 402 -7.32 0.04 -20.51
CA GLN A 402 -8.09 -1.11 -21.00
C GLN A 402 -8.84 -1.83 -19.87
N VAL A 403 -8.20 -2.08 -18.72
CA VAL A 403 -8.87 -2.68 -17.54
C VAL A 403 -10.04 -1.80 -17.10
N CYS A 404 -9.84 -0.49 -16.99
CA CYS A 404 -10.91 0.44 -16.61
C CYS A 404 -12.08 0.40 -17.61
N LEU A 405 -11.79 0.44 -18.92
CA LEU A 405 -12.83 0.42 -19.95
C LEU A 405 -13.61 -0.91 -19.98
N GLU A 406 -12.93 -2.04 -19.80
CA GLU A 406 -13.58 -3.36 -19.73
C GLU A 406 -14.51 -3.47 -18.50
N ILE A 407 -14.06 -2.96 -17.34
CA ILE A 407 -14.88 -2.92 -16.12
C ILE A 407 -16.06 -1.95 -16.26
N CYS A 408 -15.84 -0.75 -16.83
CA CYS A 408 -16.90 0.22 -17.12
C CYS A 408 -17.99 -0.38 -18.02
N ALA A 409 -17.59 -1.08 -19.09
CA ALA A 409 -18.51 -1.75 -20.00
C ALA A 409 -19.31 -2.86 -19.30
N TYR A 410 -18.68 -3.61 -18.41
CA TYR A 410 -19.33 -4.68 -17.64
C TYR A 410 -20.32 -4.14 -16.59
N LEU A 411 -19.89 -3.17 -15.78
CA LEU A 411 -20.69 -2.57 -14.71
C LEU A 411 -21.71 -1.53 -15.21
N ARG A 412 -21.60 -1.12 -16.48
CA ARG A 412 -22.40 -0.06 -17.12
C ARG A 412 -22.28 1.27 -16.38
N ILE A 413 -21.05 1.66 -16.08
CA ILE A 413 -20.69 2.92 -15.42
C ILE A 413 -19.75 3.73 -16.31
N GLU A 414 -19.72 5.04 -16.08
CA GLU A 414 -18.77 5.95 -16.74
C GLU A 414 -17.58 6.21 -15.80
N LEU A 415 -16.36 6.22 -16.35
CA LEU A 415 -15.13 6.28 -15.53
C LEU A 415 -15.00 7.61 -14.75
N PHE A 416 -15.36 8.73 -15.38
CA PHE A 416 -15.16 10.09 -14.84
C PHE A 416 -16.46 10.90 -14.72
N ARG A 417 -17.61 10.22 -14.71
CA ARG A 417 -18.91 10.89 -14.63
C ARG A 417 -19.86 10.15 -13.70
N ILE A 418 -20.59 10.92 -12.90
CA ILE A 418 -21.69 10.43 -12.07
C ILE A 418 -23.00 10.67 -12.84
N PRO A 419 -23.86 9.66 -13.03
CA PRO A 419 -25.16 9.86 -13.68
C PRO A 419 -26.15 10.64 -12.78
N TYR A 420 -26.93 11.57 -13.35
CA TYR A 420 -28.06 12.28 -12.71
C TYR A 420 -29.31 12.33 -13.63
N PRO A 421 -30.59 12.14 -13.15
CA PRO A 421 -31.11 11.70 -11.83
C PRO A 421 -31.94 10.37 -11.89
N PRO A 422 -32.70 10.01 -10.83
CA PRO A 422 -32.47 8.88 -9.89
C PRO A 422 -32.80 7.48 -10.43
N LYS A 423 -32.28 6.42 -9.77
CA LYS A 423 -33.00 5.12 -9.72
C LYS A 423 -33.94 5.13 -8.51
N PRO A 424 -35.27 5.30 -8.68
CA PRO A 424 -36.22 4.79 -7.70
C PRO A 424 -36.44 3.32 -8.01
N LEU A 425 -36.09 2.42 -7.09
CA LEU A 425 -36.70 1.08 -7.05
C LEU A 425 -37.06 0.78 -5.60
N MET A 426 -38.22 1.30 -5.20
CA MET A 426 -39.09 0.54 -4.32
C MET A 426 -39.53 -0.70 -5.10
N THR A 427 -39.10 -1.87 -4.64
CA THR A 427 -39.94 -3.07 -4.65
C THR A 427 -39.79 -3.72 -3.29
N SER A 428 -40.65 -3.30 -2.37
CA SER A 428 -41.13 -4.21 -1.33
C SER A 428 -41.84 -5.35 -2.05
N GLN A 429 -41.25 -6.54 -2.08
CA GLN A 429 -42.05 -7.74 -2.24
C GLN A 429 -42.76 -7.99 -0.91
N ALA A 430 -43.88 -7.30 -0.72
CA ALA A 430 -44.99 -7.83 0.05
C ALA A 430 -45.98 -8.36 -0.99
N SER A 431 -46.01 -9.68 -1.13
CA SER A 431 -47.04 -10.40 -1.85
C SER A 431 -48.41 -10.04 -1.27
N SER A 432 -49.24 -9.34 -2.05
CA SER A 432 -50.68 -9.36 -1.88
C SER A 432 -51.29 -9.86 -3.18
N SER A 433 -51.60 -11.16 -3.19
CA SER A 433 -52.54 -11.75 -4.11
C SER A 433 -53.92 -11.19 -3.79
N SER A 434 -54.44 -10.37 -4.67
CA SER A 434 -55.85 -9.99 -4.73
C SER A 434 -56.65 -11.17 -5.29
N GLU A 435 -57.35 -11.89 -4.42
CA GLU A 435 -58.58 -12.60 -4.77
C GLU A 435 -59.76 -11.74 -4.34
N ALA A 436 -60.61 -11.44 -5.32
CA ALA A 436 -61.92 -10.88 -5.12
C ALA A 436 -62.82 -11.96 -4.50
N ASP A 437 -63.61 -11.60 -3.49
CA ASP A 437 -64.89 -12.26 -3.28
C ASP A 437 -65.87 -11.36 -2.54
N GLU A 438 -67.12 -11.53 -2.96
CA GLU A 438 -68.27 -10.67 -2.78
C GLU A 438 -68.75 -10.59 -1.32
N HIS A 439 -69.22 -9.38 -0.96
CA HIS A 439 -70.09 -9.16 0.17
C HIS A 439 -71.51 -9.64 -0.17
N PRO A 440 -72.21 -10.30 0.77
CA PRO A 440 -73.57 -9.90 1.03
C PRO A 440 -73.81 -9.58 2.50
N LEU A 441 -74.57 -8.50 2.70
CA LEU A 441 -75.21 -8.14 3.96
C LEU A 441 -76.32 -9.14 4.29
N ASN A 442 -76.38 -9.62 5.53
CA ASN A 442 -77.69 -9.79 6.18
C ASN A 442 -77.59 -9.77 7.72
N ASN A 443 -78.52 -9.04 8.33
CA ASN A 443 -78.77 -8.95 9.76
C ASN A 443 -79.52 -10.20 10.25
N ASN A 444 -79.21 -10.70 11.46
CA ASN A 444 -80.16 -10.83 12.59
C ASN A 444 -79.73 -11.82 13.69
N VAL A 445 -79.85 -11.33 14.94
CA VAL A 445 -80.45 -12.00 16.12
C VAL A 445 -79.62 -13.00 16.98
N SER A 446 -79.55 -12.60 18.27
CA SER A 446 -79.62 -13.39 19.51
C SER A 446 -78.37 -13.89 20.27
N ASN A 447 -78.28 -13.34 21.49
CA ASN A 447 -78.06 -13.98 22.80
C ASN A 447 -76.77 -14.73 23.16
N SER A 448 -76.14 -14.15 24.20
CA SER A 448 -75.85 -14.75 25.51
C SER A 448 -74.42 -15.20 25.87
N SER A 449 -73.95 -14.57 26.96
CA SER A 449 -73.07 -15.06 28.02
C SER A 449 -71.66 -15.56 27.69
N SER A 450 -70.63 -14.85 28.15
CA SER A 450 -70.00 -15.14 29.46
C SER A 450 -68.72 -14.31 29.73
N ARG A 451 -68.79 -13.55 30.84
CA ARG A 451 -67.79 -13.37 31.93
C ARG A 451 -66.28 -13.21 31.61
N ALA A 452 -65.79 -11.98 31.88
CA ALA A 452 -64.64 -11.56 32.71
C ALA A 452 -63.23 -12.22 32.47
N SER A 453 -62.09 -11.54 32.42
CA SER A 453 -61.64 -10.43 33.28
C SER A 453 -60.24 -9.90 32.86
N LYS A 454 -59.97 -8.63 33.25
CA LYS A 454 -58.67 -7.99 33.58
C LYS A 454 -57.73 -7.46 32.46
N SER A 455 -57.79 -6.15 32.29
CA SER A 455 -56.72 -5.18 31.95
C SER A 455 -55.62 -5.14 33.05
N PRO A 456 -54.40 -4.56 32.90
CA PRO A 456 -54.18 -3.24 32.28
C PRO A 456 -52.87 -2.95 31.50
N GLN A 457 -53.05 -2.00 30.56
CA GLN A 457 -52.19 -0.86 30.21
C GLN A 457 -50.70 -1.06 29.87
N ALA A 458 -50.40 -0.70 28.61
CA ALA A 458 -49.09 -0.39 28.07
C ALA A 458 -48.93 1.13 27.87
N SER A 459 -47.72 1.64 28.10
CA SER A 459 -47.07 2.80 27.43
C SER A 459 -45.76 3.18 28.17
N PRO A 460 -44.86 4.00 27.59
CA PRO A 460 -44.26 3.88 26.26
C PRO A 460 -42.70 3.99 26.29
N LEU A 461 -42.10 3.71 25.13
CA LEU A 461 -40.67 3.73 24.79
C LEU A 461 -39.94 5.06 25.07
N ARG A 462 -38.71 4.98 25.59
CA ARG A 462 -37.74 6.08 25.70
C ARG A 462 -36.36 5.64 25.19
N ASN A 463 -35.87 6.38 24.19
CA ASN A 463 -34.49 6.69 23.83
C ASN A 463 -33.36 5.65 24.02
N LEU A 464 -32.83 5.17 22.90
CA LEU A 464 -31.56 4.44 22.80
C LEU A 464 -30.37 5.41 22.96
N ALA A 465 -29.60 5.22 24.02
CA ALA A 465 -28.26 5.78 24.21
C ALA A 465 -27.20 4.68 24.03
N VAL A 466 -26.03 5.14 23.56
CA VAL A 466 -24.75 4.48 23.30
C VAL A 466 -24.32 3.46 24.38
N PRO A 467 -23.75 2.28 24.03
CA PRO A 467 -23.22 1.35 25.03
C PRO A 467 -21.75 1.63 25.40
N PRO A 468 -21.32 1.43 26.67
CA PRO A 468 -19.97 1.71 27.13
C PRO A 468 -19.01 0.51 27.09
N MET A 469 -17.72 0.86 27.12
CA MET A 469 -16.52 0.01 27.20
C MET A 469 -16.52 -1.02 28.35
N PHE A 470 -15.98 -2.21 28.07
CA PHE A 470 -15.59 -3.20 29.07
C PHE A 470 -14.28 -2.81 29.77
N GLN A 471 -14.32 -2.67 31.09
CA GLN A 471 -13.15 -2.64 31.98
C GLN A 471 -12.88 -4.03 32.57
N ARG A 472 -11.58 -4.39 32.65
CA ARG A 472 -11.02 -5.59 33.30
C ARG A 472 -11.15 -5.51 34.83
N ALA A 473 -11.37 -6.66 35.47
CA ALA A 473 -11.25 -6.87 36.92
C ALA A 473 -9.99 -7.71 37.27
N PRO A 474 -9.45 -7.63 38.51
CA PRO A 474 -8.11 -8.06 38.86
C PRO A 474 -8.04 -9.47 39.49
N SER A 475 -6.85 -10.09 39.44
CA SER A 475 -6.52 -11.40 40.02
C SER A 475 -5.83 -11.27 41.38
N SER A 476 -6.27 -12.07 42.35
CA SER A 476 -5.74 -12.19 43.72
C SER A 476 -4.62 -13.24 43.85
N GLU A 477 -3.66 -12.94 44.73
CA GLU A 477 -2.56 -13.79 45.20
C GLU A 477 -3.00 -14.76 46.32
N ASP A 478 -2.38 -15.95 46.36
CA ASP A 478 -1.99 -16.77 47.53
C ASP A 478 -1.20 -17.98 46.94
N GLY A 479 -0.02 -18.42 47.35
CA GLY A 479 0.70 -18.32 48.62
C GLY A 479 0.99 -19.74 49.14
N GLY A 480 2.18 -20.32 48.89
CA GLY A 480 2.61 -21.56 49.55
C GLY A 480 3.72 -22.39 48.89
N SER A 481 4.90 -22.42 49.53
CA SER A 481 5.99 -23.39 49.35
C SER A 481 6.29 -24.00 50.74
N PRO A 482 6.84 -25.23 50.88
CA PRO A 482 8.31 -25.38 50.86
C PRO A 482 8.90 -26.73 50.38
N ARG A 483 10.08 -26.62 49.75
CA ARG A 483 11.34 -27.43 49.78
C ARG A 483 11.37 -28.84 50.44
N VAL A 484 12.03 -29.81 49.79
CA VAL A 484 13.29 -30.53 50.17
C VAL A 484 13.64 -31.63 49.13
N THR A 485 14.93 -31.73 48.79
CA THR A 485 15.67 -32.58 47.80
C THR A 485 16.04 -34.00 48.32
N PRO A 486 16.93 -34.81 47.70
CA PRO A 486 17.07 -35.36 46.33
C PRO A 486 17.28 -36.91 46.33
N HIS A 487 17.24 -37.63 45.19
CA HIS A 487 18.03 -38.89 45.04
C HIS A 487 18.26 -39.33 43.57
N ALA A 488 19.55 -39.39 43.22
CA ALA A 488 20.30 -40.42 42.46
C ALA A 488 19.77 -41.04 41.15
N SER A 489 20.54 -40.81 40.07
CA SER A 489 20.78 -41.70 38.92
C SER A 489 21.29 -43.09 39.37
N PRO A 490 21.31 -44.19 38.56
CA PRO A 490 22.02 -44.26 37.26
C PRO A 490 21.51 -45.27 36.20
N ARG A 491 22.21 -45.29 35.05
CA ARG A 491 22.45 -46.40 34.07
C ARG A 491 21.75 -46.36 32.70
N ARG A 492 22.54 -45.94 31.70
CA ARG A 492 22.70 -46.57 30.35
C ARG A 492 23.08 -48.06 30.49
N PRO A 493 23.02 -48.96 29.45
CA PRO A 493 23.42 -48.67 28.06
C PRO A 493 22.80 -49.48 26.88
N HIS A 494 23.07 -48.96 25.67
CA HIS A 494 23.49 -49.60 24.39
C HIS A 494 22.63 -50.60 23.58
N GLN A 495 22.83 -50.47 22.26
CA GLN A 495 22.66 -51.43 21.14
C GLN A 495 21.21 -51.59 20.63
N HIS A 496 20.88 -51.50 19.33
CA HIS A 496 21.64 -51.71 18.09
C HIS A 496 21.18 -50.75 16.98
#